data_AF-A0A959FK51-F1
#
_entry.id   AF-A0A959FK51-F1
#
_cell.length_a   1.000
_cell.length_b   1.000
_cell.length_c   1.000
_cell.angle_alpha   90.00
_cell.angle_beta   90.00
_cell.angle_gamma   90.00
#
_symmetry.space_group_name_H-M   'P 1'
#
loop_
_entity.id
_entity.type
_entity.pdbx_description
1 polymer ?
#
loop_
_entity_poly.entity_id
_entity_poly.type
_entity_poly.pdbx_seq_one_letter_code
_entity_poly.pdbx_strand_id
1 'polypeptide(L)' 'MEDNQLLGVGSRVKHPAFGDGVVIRLHQAAYDVCFTLYGIKGVGKDYDKWEVVEAIPAESATTFTEAEKSLLR' A
#
# COMPACT_ATOMS: atom_id res chain seq x y z
N MET A 1 -2.48 20.30 -7.15
CA MET A 1 -2.25 19.55 -5.89
C MET A 1 -1.92 18.16 -6.35
N GLU A 2 -0.66 17.76 -6.29
CA GLU A 2 -0.26 16.43 -6.76
C GLU A 2 -0.96 15.41 -5.87
N ASP A 3 -1.82 14.61 -6.48
CA ASP A 3 -2.50 13.50 -5.83
C ASP A 3 -1.42 12.58 -5.24
N ASN A 4 -1.18 12.68 -3.93
CA ASN A 4 -0.38 11.70 -3.22
C ASN A 4 -1.17 10.39 -3.22
N GLN A 5 -1.06 9.65 -4.33
CA GLN A 5 -1.93 8.55 -4.68
C GLN A 5 -1.75 7.44 -3.65
N LEU A 6 -2.75 7.26 -2.80
CA LEU A 6 -2.68 6.33 -1.69
C LEU A 6 -2.45 4.90 -2.22
N LEU A 7 -1.25 4.36 -1.99
CA LEU A 7 -0.88 3.03 -2.47
C LEU A 7 -1.64 1.94 -1.71
N GLY A 8 -2.44 1.16 -2.42
CA GLY A 8 -3.14 -0.01 -1.92
C GLY A 8 -2.20 -1.20 -1.66
N VAL A 9 -2.71 -2.19 -0.93
CA VAL A 9 -2.03 -3.49 -0.77
C VAL A 9 -1.84 -4.13 -2.15
N GLY A 10 -0.65 -4.67 -2.41
CA GLY A 10 -0.26 -5.22 -3.70
C GLY A 10 0.46 -4.24 -4.62
N SER A 11 0.49 -2.94 -4.29
CA SER A 11 1.26 -1.94 -5.05
C SER A 11 2.75 -2.27 -5.03
N ARG A 12 3.42 -2.14 -6.18
CA ARG A 12 4.86 -2.42 -6.33
C ARG A 12 5.65 -1.12 -6.30
N VAL A 13 6.66 -1.10 -5.43
CA VAL A 13 7.53 0.06 -5.21
C VAL A 13 8.99 -0.37 -5.27
N LYS A 14 9.87 0.55 -5.67
CA LYS A 14 11.31 0.34 -5.72
C LYS A 14 11.99 1.37 -4.82
N HIS A 15 12.55 0.87 -3.72
CA HIS A 15 13.24 1.71 -2.75
C HIS A 15 14.74 1.76 -3.06
N PRO A 16 15.40 2.93 -3.05
CA PRO A 16 16.80 3.07 -3.47
C PRO A 16 17.78 2.23 -2.64
N ALA A 17 17.48 2.01 -1.36
CA ALA A 17 18.32 1.20 -0.47
C ALA A 17 17.93 -0.28 -0.36
N PHE A 18 16.66 -0.62 -0.64
CA PHE A 18 16.11 -1.96 -0.36
C PHE A 18 15.70 -2.73 -1.62
N GLY A 19 15.71 -2.06 -2.78
CA GLY A 19 15.32 -2.61 -4.06
C GLY A 19 13.80 -2.72 -4.20
N ASP A 20 13.37 -3.73 -4.95
CA ASP A 20 11.97 -3.98 -5.25
C ASP A 20 11.21 -4.51 -4.04
N GLY A 21 10.00 -3.99 -3.85
CA GLY A 21 9.13 -4.36 -2.74
C GLY A 21 7.65 -4.22 -3.09
N VAL A 22 6.83 -4.87 -2.28
CA VAL A 22 5.37 -4.89 -2.41
C VAL A 22 4.74 -4.38 -1.13
N VAL A 23 3.77 -3.47 -1.23
CA VAL A 23 2.98 -3.01 -0.09
C VAL A 23 2.08 -4.16 0.39
N ILE A 24 2.24 -4.57 1.64
CA ILE A 24 1.46 -5.68 2.23
C ILE A 24 0.42 -5.20 3.26
N ARG A 25 0.59 -3.99 3.80
CA ARG A 25 -0.34 -3.40 4.77
C ARG A 25 -0.27 -1.88 4.73
N LEU A 26 -1.42 -1.24 4.89
CA LEU A 26 -1.52 0.20 5.12
C LEU A 26 -1.71 0.48 6.61
N HIS A 27 -0.90 1.37 7.15
CA HIS A 27 -1.14 2.03 8.45
C HIS A 27 -1.60 3.47 8.23
N GLN A 28 -1.97 4.18 9.29
CA GLN A 28 -2.38 5.58 9.19
C GLN A 28 -1.24 6.47 8.68
N ALA A 29 -0.03 6.32 9.22
CA ALA A 29 1.14 7.15 8.92
C ALA A 29 2.24 6.44 8.09
N ALA A 30 2.13 5.13 7.84
CA ALA A 30 3.16 4.35 7.15
C ALA A 30 2.58 3.21 6.31
N TYR A 31 3.41 2.64 5.44
CA TYR A 31 3.16 1.41 4.70
C TYR A 31 4.09 0.31 5.22
N ASP A 32 3.59 -0.90 5.39
CA ASP A 32 4.47 -2.07 5.49
C ASP A 32 4.77 -2.55 4.08
N VAL A 33 6.04 -2.52 3.71
CA VAL A 33 6.54 -2.98 2.41
C VAL A 33 7.41 -4.21 2.63
N CYS A 34 7.11 -5.29 1.92
CA CYS A 34 7.95 -6.48 1.87
C CYS A 34 8.95 -6.35 0.72
N PHE A 35 10.22 -6.19 1.06
CA PHE A 35 11.34 -6.15 0.11
C PHE A 35 11.92 -7.54 -0.10
N THR A 36 12.27 -7.88 -1.34
CA THR A 36 12.76 -9.23 -1.69
C THR A 36 14.01 -9.64 -0.89
N LEU A 37 14.92 -8.71 -0.63
CA LEU A 37 16.19 -8.99 0.05
C LEU A 37 16.17 -8.70 1.56
N TYR A 38 15.28 -7.81 2.01
CA TYR A 38 15.31 -7.26 3.37
C TYR A 38 14.07 -7.60 4.21
N GLY A 39 13.11 -8.32 3.64
CA GLY A 39 11.85 -8.66 4.28
C GLY A 39 10.97 -7.44 4.52
N ILE A 40 10.16 -7.50 5.57
CA ILE A 40 9.16 -6.47 5.87
C ILE A 40 9.80 -5.27 6.56
N LYS A 41 9.55 -4.07 6.03
CA LYS A 41 9.96 -2.78 6.60
C LYS A 41 8.81 -1.78 6.55
N GLY A 42 8.69 -0.99 7.60
CA GLY A 42 7.77 0.15 7.64
C GLY A 42 8.40 1.36 6.95
N VAL A 43 7.68 1.95 5.99
CA VAL A 43 8.09 3.17 5.28
C VAL A 43 7.01 4.24 5.47
N GLY A 44 7.41 5.44 5.91
CA GLY A 44 6.46 6.54 6.12
C GLY A 44 5.77 6.95 4.81
N LYS A 45 4.52 7.38 4.89
CA LYS A 45 3.79 7.85 3.69
C LYS A 45 4.35 9.14 3.10
N ASP A 46 5.10 9.89 3.91
CA ASP A 46 5.81 11.11 3.51
C ASP A 46 7.15 10.82 2.82
N TYR A 47 7.45 9.54 2.54
CA TYR A 47 8.70 9.16 1.88
C TYR A 47 8.55 9.21 0.35
N ASP A 48 9.07 10.27 -0.26
CA ASP A 48 8.92 10.51 -1.71
C ASP A 48 10.10 9.99 -2.56
N LYS A 49 11.11 9.39 -1.95
CA LYS A 49 12.37 9.02 -2.65
C LYS A 49 12.36 7.61 -3.26
N TRP A 50 11.20 6.98 -3.33
CA TRP A 50 11.02 5.69 -4.01
C TRP A 50 10.38 5.88 -5.39
N GLU A 51 10.48 4.86 -6.22
CA GLU A 51 9.80 4.79 -7.50
C GLU A 51 8.59 3.87 -7.37
N VAL A 52 7.40 4.35 -7.73
CA VAL A 52 6.19 3.51 -7.78
C VAL A 52 6.14 2.85 -9.16
N VAL A 53 6.38 1.53 -9.18
CA VAL A 53 6.35 0.74 -10.41
C VAL A 53 4.91 0.46 -10.82
N GLU A 54 4.06 0.17 -9.84
CA GLU A 54 2.65 -0.11 -10.05
C GLU A 54 1.83 0.34 -8.85
N ALA A 55 0.92 1.28 -9.09
CA ALA A 55 -0.02 1.76 -8.08
C ALA A 55 -1.34 1.01 -8.20
N ILE A 56 -1.69 0.27 -7.16
CA ILE A 56 -3.04 -0.28 -7.01
C ILE A 56 -3.82 0.68 -6.11
N PRO A 57 -5.04 1.11 -6.47
CA PRO A 57 -5.84 1.94 -5.60
C PRO A 57 -6.11 1.20 -4.29
N ALA A 58 -5.95 1.89 -3.16
CA ALA A 58 -6.35 1.32 -1.87
C ALA A 58 -7.86 1.10 -1.85
N GLU A 59 -8.30 -0.16 -1.96
CA GLU A 59 -9.68 -0.50 -1.65
C GLU A 59 -9.91 -0.25 -0.16
N SER A 60 -10.90 0.60 0.12
CA SER A 60 -11.44 0.74 1.47
C SER A 60 -11.92 -0.63 1.91
N ALA A 61 -11.39 -1.12 3.05
CA ALA A 61 -11.92 -2.31 3.69
C ALA A 61 -13.42 -2.10 3.92
N THR A 62 -14.24 -2.72 3.09
CA THR A 62 -15.69 -2.75 3.22
C THR A 62 -15.98 -3.15 4.66
N THR A 63 -16.56 -2.23 5.42
CA THR A 63 -16.95 -2.51 6.79
C THR A 63 -18.00 -3.63 6.74
N PHE A 64 -17.98 -4.54 7.71
CA PHE A 64 -18.85 -5.75 7.72
C PHE A 64 -20.32 -5.46 7.37
N THR A 65 -20.81 -4.26 7.68
CA THR A 65 -22.15 -3.74 7.33
C THR A 65 -22.49 -3.74 5.83
N GLU A 66 -21.50 -3.54 4.96
CA GLU A 66 -21.71 -3.52 3.51
C GLU A 66 -21.66 -4.93 2.89
N ALA A 67 -20.84 -5.84 3.44
CA ALA A 67 -20.85 -7.25 3.06
C ALA A 67 -22.21 -7.92 3.38
N GLU A 68 -22.79 -7.59 4.54
CA GLU A 68 -24.13 -8.05 4.94
C GLU A 68 -25.24 -7.52 4.00
N LYS A 69 -25.10 -6.30 3.47
CA LYS A 69 -26.06 -5.75 2.49
C LYS A 69 -25.97 -6.39 1.10
N SER A 70 -24.80 -6.90 0.70
CA SER A 70 -24.65 -7.57 -0.60
C SER A 70 -25.28 -8.98 -0.62
N LEU A 71 -25.44 -9.62 0.54
CA LEU A 71 -26.02 -10.96 0.67
C LEU A 71 -27.56 -10.94 0.73
N LEU A 72 -28.16 -9.76 0.84
CA LEU A 72 -29.62 -9.53 0.86
C LEU A 72 -30.25 -9.40 -0.54
N ARG A 73 -29.49 -9.68 -1.62
CA ARG A 73 -29.96 -9.54 -3.01
C ARG A 73 -30.17 -10.88 -3.70
#